data_AF-A0A8T7LQ67-F1
#
_entry.id   AF-A0A8T7LQ67-F1
#
_cell.length_a   1.000
_cell.length_b   1.000
_cell.length_c   1.000
_cell.angle_alpha   90.00
_cell.angle_beta   90.00
_cell.angle_gamma   90.00
#
_symmetry.space_group_name_H-M   'P 1'
#
loop_
_entity.id
_entity.type
_entity.pdbx_description
1 polymer ?
#
loop_
_entity_poly.entity_id
_entity_poly.type
_entity_poly.pdbx_seq_one_letter_code
_entity_poly.pdbx_strand_id
1 'polypeptide(L)'
;MAQATVEAWPGRVARLLRREHPASRDHVGAEVVELSDASVGTVEASKVTLSRTLVRSVSAGDDVMMTLSGALSVQATGDVTMTGGVAPLVFAGRDLRMRSATAVIAAAPEVRVESGTVGVLLARSAELGDRARVILTARDALLLGGALGILVPLIAYLLRRFAPPPAEAEPQPWYRRLGFWFLRRLLVLGSTGLLGWLVYRSVRGQIARRFSRLPGL
;
A
#
# COMPACT_ATOMS: atom_id res chain seq x y z
N MET A 1 -1.89 -52.35 42.47
CA MET A 1 -2.37 -51.48 41.38
C MET A 1 -1.64 -50.15 41.52
N ALA A 2 -0.65 -49.92 40.66
CA ALA A 2 0.38 -48.90 40.86
C ALA A 2 -0.04 -47.54 40.27
N GLN A 3 0.09 -46.49 41.09
CA GLN A 3 -0.04 -45.10 40.69
C GLN A 3 1.21 -44.69 39.90
N ALA A 4 1.03 -44.26 38.65
CA ALA A 4 2.09 -43.70 37.84
C ALA A 4 2.33 -42.24 38.26
N THR A 5 3.47 -42.01 38.90
CA THR A 5 4.02 -40.69 39.21
C THR A 5 4.47 -40.00 37.93
N VAL A 6 3.88 -38.83 37.64
CA VAL A 6 4.33 -37.93 36.57
C VAL A 6 5.62 -37.26 37.02
N GLU A 7 6.75 -37.71 36.45
CA GLU A 7 8.07 -37.12 36.65
C GLU A 7 8.09 -35.66 36.23
N ALA A 8 8.51 -34.82 37.17
CA ALA A 8 8.73 -33.40 37.02
C ALA A 8 9.85 -33.12 36.00
N TRP A 9 9.50 -32.56 34.85
CA TRP A 9 10.47 -32.04 33.89
C TRP A 9 11.14 -30.76 34.45
N PRO A 10 12.48 -30.64 34.38
CA PRO A 10 13.21 -29.54 35.00
C PRO A 10 12.98 -28.21 34.26
N GLY A 11 12.59 -27.19 35.02
CA GLY A 11 12.14 -25.85 34.59
C GLY A 11 13.15 -24.93 33.88
N ARG A 12 14.12 -25.47 33.13
CA ARG A 12 15.02 -24.70 32.26
C ARG A 12 14.55 -24.63 30.80
N VAL A 13 13.84 -25.65 30.29
CA VAL A 13 13.33 -25.64 28.91
C VAL A 13 12.04 -24.81 28.79
N ALA A 14 11.21 -24.77 29.84
CA ALA A 14 10.02 -23.92 29.88
C ALA A 14 10.35 -22.40 29.80
N ARG A 15 11.59 -22.01 30.12
CA ARG A 15 12.05 -20.62 30.08
C ARG A 15 12.45 -20.15 28.68
N LEU A 16 12.70 -21.05 27.73
CA LEU A 16 13.06 -20.72 26.35
C LEU A 16 11.85 -20.57 25.41
N LEU A 17 10.65 -20.96 25.88
CA LEU A 17 9.39 -20.72 25.17
C LEU A 17 8.56 -19.60 25.82
N ARG A 18 9.11 -18.87 26.79
CA ARG A 18 8.59 -17.54 27.14
C ARG A 18 9.03 -16.58 26.03
N ARG A 19 8.41 -16.72 24.85
CA ARG A 19 8.19 -15.59 23.96
C ARG A 19 7.39 -14.60 24.78
N GLU A 20 8.09 -13.68 25.44
CA GLU A 20 7.49 -12.44 25.90
C GLU A 20 6.79 -11.87 24.67
N HIS A 21 5.46 -11.96 24.66
CA HIS A 21 4.68 -11.23 23.70
C HIS A 21 5.01 -9.76 23.98
N PRO A 22 5.74 -9.05 23.09
CA PRO A 22 5.89 -7.62 23.24
C PRO A 22 4.49 -7.06 23.35
N ALA A 23 4.22 -6.30 24.41
CA ALA A 23 2.90 -5.79 24.74
C ALA A 23 2.22 -5.26 23.47
N SER A 24 1.26 -6.03 22.96
CA SER A 24 0.52 -5.72 21.74
C SER A 24 -0.34 -4.51 22.03
N ARG A 25 0.22 -3.32 21.78
CA ARG A 25 -0.56 -2.09 21.75
C ARG A 25 -1.25 -2.07 20.38
N ASP A 26 -2.58 -2.15 20.40
CA ASP A 26 -3.37 -2.12 19.17
C ASP A 26 -3.21 -0.79 18.42
N HIS A 27 -2.91 0.28 19.13
CA HIS A 27 -2.68 1.61 18.58
C HIS A 27 -1.63 2.39 19.40
N VAL A 28 -0.71 3.05 18.71
CA VAL A 28 0.27 3.97 19.29
C VAL A 28 0.22 5.28 18.51
N GLY A 29 -0.17 6.35 19.19
CA GLY A 29 -0.27 7.71 18.65
C GLY A 29 0.61 8.69 19.41
N ALA A 30 1.49 9.43 18.72
CA ALA A 30 2.31 10.51 19.31
C ALA A 30 2.85 11.43 18.21
N GLU A 31 3.46 12.57 18.55
CA GLU A 31 4.14 13.40 17.54
C GLU A 31 5.35 12.67 16.93
N VAL A 32 6.14 12.00 17.78
CA VAL A 32 7.29 11.19 17.37
C VAL A 32 7.15 9.81 18.01
N VAL A 33 7.24 8.76 17.19
CA VAL A 33 7.18 7.37 17.64
C VAL A 33 8.47 6.66 17.25
N GLU A 34 9.19 6.19 18.26
CA GLU A 34 10.34 5.31 18.08
C GLU A 34 10.01 3.94 18.68
N LEU A 35 10.02 2.91 17.84
CA LEU A 35 9.76 1.54 18.26
C LEU A 35 10.96 0.68 17.92
N SER A 36 11.41 -0.10 18.90
CA SER A 36 12.46 -1.08 18.74
C SER A 36 12.00 -2.41 19.31
N ASP A 37 12.31 -3.51 18.61
CA ASP A 37 12.08 -4.89 19.08
C ASP A 37 10.62 -5.14 19.57
N ALA A 38 9.66 -4.57 18.86
CA ALA A 38 8.24 -4.53 19.24
C ALA A 38 7.32 -5.00 18.12
N SER A 39 6.13 -5.51 18.51
CA SER A 39 5.01 -5.78 17.60
C SER A 39 3.85 -4.85 17.95
N VAL A 40 3.42 -4.04 16.99
CA VAL A 40 2.36 -3.04 17.19
C VAL A 40 1.31 -3.19 16.11
N GLY A 41 0.03 -2.98 16.45
CA GLY A 41 -1.03 -2.94 15.45
C GLY A 41 -0.85 -1.73 14.55
N THR A 42 -1.32 -0.59 15.00
CA THR A 42 -1.33 0.66 14.22
C THR A 42 -0.42 1.69 14.86
N VAL A 43 0.39 2.37 14.04
CA VAL A 43 1.21 3.50 14.46
C VAL A 43 0.79 4.74 13.67
N GLU A 44 0.46 5.81 14.38
CA GLU A 44 0.14 7.10 13.80
C GLU A 44 0.97 8.20 14.46
N ALA A 45 1.80 8.90 13.68
CA ALA A 45 2.65 9.96 14.22
C ALA A 45 3.00 11.01 13.17
N SER A 46 3.69 12.09 13.55
CA SER A 46 4.35 12.96 12.57
C SER A 46 5.62 12.27 12.04
N LYS A 47 6.43 11.71 12.94
CA LYS A 47 7.65 10.96 12.56
C LYS A 47 7.66 9.58 13.20
N VAL A 48 8.02 8.56 12.40
CA VAL A 48 8.07 7.17 12.86
C VAL A 48 9.43 6.56 12.56
N THR A 49 10.11 6.08 13.60
CA THR A 49 11.33 5.29 13.48
C THR A 49 11.07 3.88 13.99
N LEU A 50 11.25 2.89 13.12
CA LEU A 50 11.04 1.47 13.39
C LEU A 50 12.37 0.73 13.27
N SER A 51 12.73 -0.04 14.30
CA SER A 51 13.93 -0.88 14.30
C SER A 51 13.62 -2.29 14.77
N ARG A 52 13.79 -3.30 13.92
CA ARG A 52 13.46 -4.71 14.23
C ARG A 52 12.04 -4.87 14.79
N THR A 53 11.08 -4.16 14.19
CA THR A 53 9.68 -4.18 14.61
C THR A 53 8.78 -4.80 13.56
N LEU A 54 7.64 -5.30 14.00
CA LEU A 54 6.54 -5.70 13.13
C LEU A 54 5.33 -4.80 13.38
N VAL A 55 4.90 -4.07 12.36
CA VAL A 55 3.75 -3.16 12.46
C VAL A 55 2.69 -3.58 11.45
N ARG A 56 1.41 -3.51 11.78
CA ARG A 56 0.36 -3.77 10.78
C ARG A 56 0.28 -2.59 9.81
N SER A 57 0.08 -1.38 10.33
CA SER A 57 -0.01 -0.17 9.52
C SER A 57 0.69 1.01 10.16
N VAL A 58 1.46 1.74 9.36
CA VAL A 58 2.16 2.97 9.75
C VAL A 58 1.58 4.13 8.93
N SER A 59 1.13 5.17 9.61
CA SER A 59 0.72 6.45 9.01
C SER A 59 1.55 7.56 9.62
N ALA A 60 2.34 8.26 8.81
CA ALA A 60 3.18 9.37 9.23
C ALA A 60 2.81 10.68 8.54
N GLY A 61 2.72 11.75 9.32
CA GLY A 61 2.53 13.11 8.83
C GLY A 61 3.74 13.62 8.03
N ASP A 62 4.95 13.24 8.42
CA ASP A 62 6.21 13.62 7.78
C ASP A 62 6.96 12.37 7.31
N ASP A 63 7.87 11.84 8.13
CA ASP A 63 8.86 10.85 7.68
C ASP A 63 8.70 9.50 8.38
N VAL A 64 9.00 8.43 7.64
CA VAL A 64 9.09 7.07 8.17
C VAL A 64 10.48 6.51 7.89
N MET A 65 11.16 6.07 8.94
CA MET A 65 12.40 5.31 8.83
C MET A 65 12.22 3.90 9.38
N MET A 66 12.50 2.90 8.55
CA MET A 66 12.42 1.48 8.92
C MET A 66 13.78 0.82 8.75
N THR A 67 14.26 0.17 9.79
CA THR A 67 15.50 -0.61 9.78
C THR A 67 15.24 -2.02 10.25
N LEU A 68 15.43 -3.01 9.38
CA LEU A 68 15.20 -4.43 9.69
C LEU A 68 13.78 -4.71 10.21
N SER A 69 12.79 -3.90 9.78
CA SER A 69 11.40 -3.95 10.23
C SER A 69 10.44 -4.43 9.14
N GLY A 70 9.30 -4.97 9.56
CA GLY A 70 8.19 -5.35 8.70
C GLY A 70 6.95 -4.47 8.93
N ALA A 71 6.29 -4.04 7.86
CA ALA A 71 4.99 -3.37 7.94
C ALA A 71 4.04 -3.88 6.84
N LEU A 72 2.73 -4.07 7.07
CA LEU A 72 1.84 -4.45 5.95
C LEU A 72 1.53 -3.25 5.04
N SER A 73 1.39 -2.07 5.63
CA SER A 73 1.24 -0.82 4.90
C SER A 73 2.01 0.32 5.57
N VAL A 74 2.73 1.09 4.76
CA VAL A 74 3.44 2.29 5.19
C VAL A 74 2.95 3.46 4.35
N GLN A 75 2.50 4.52 5.02
CA GLN A 75 2.10 5.76 4.38
C GLN A 75 2.77 6.92 5.09
N ALA A 76 3.45 7.78 4.33
CA ALA A 76 4.05 9.01 4.82
C ALA A 76 3.79 10.16 3.86
N THR A 77 3.55 11.38 4.36
CA THR A 77 3.40 12.55 3.48
C THR A 77 4.75 13.12 3.05
N GLY A 78 5.79 12.91 3.86
CA GLY A 78 7.19 13.23 3.55
C GLY A 78 7.93 12.04 2.96
N ASP A 79 9.07 11.73 3.55
CA ASP A 79 10.03 10.77 3.01
C ASP A 79 9.91 9.41 3.72
N VAL A 80 10.05 8.31 2.97
CA VAL A 80 10.10 6.94 3.52
C VAL A 80 11.47 6.35 3.23
N THR A 81 12.17 5.92 4.27
CA THR A 81 13.45 5.21 4.15
C THR A 81 13.32 3.81 4.73
N MET A 82 13.58 2.79 3.92
CA MET A 82 13.56 1.39 4.33
C MET A 82 14.92 0.74 4.11
N THR A 83 15.51 0.23 5.19
CA THR A 83 16.78 -0.51 5.17
C THR A 83 16.56 -1.92 5.70
N GLY A 84 16.68 -2.94 4.86
CA GLY A 84 16.59 -4.34 5.29
C GLY A 84 15.20 -4.78 5.74
N GLY A 85 14.13 -4.15 5.25
CA GLY A 85 12.75 -4.39 5.70
C GLY A 85 11.81 -4.94 4.62
N VAL A 86 10.59 -5.28 5.04
CA VAL A 86 9.51 -5.71 4.15
C VAL A 86 8.30 -4.83 4.36
N ALA A 87 7.75 -4.29 3.26
CA ALA A 87 6.47 -3.63 3.28
C ALA A 87 5.71 -3.83 1.97
N PRO A 88 4.65 -4.67 1.94
CA PRO A 88 3.89 -4.92 0.72
C PRO A 88 3.35 -3.64 0.09
N LEU A 89 2.88 -2.69 0.89
CA LEU A 89 2.34 -1.41 0.42
C LEU A 89 3.16 -0.26 1.00
N VAL A 90 3.75 0.56 0.14
CA VAL A 90 4.52 1.74 0.55
C VAL A 90 4.11 2.95 -0.26
N PHE A 91 3.71 4.01 0.43
CA PHE A 91 3.35 5.31 -0.14
C PHE A 91 4.17 6.40 0.53
N ALA A 92 4.99 7.11 -0.24
CA ALA A 92 5.71 8.30 0.21
C ALA A 92 5.22 9.52 -0.57
N GLY A 93 4.96 10.62 0.12
CA GLY A 93 4.49 11.84 -0.54
C GLY A 93 5.61 12.63 -1.23
N ARG A 94 6.88 12.35 -0.91
CA ARG A 94 8.06 12.96 -1.53
C ARG A 94 9.06 11.92 -2.05
N ASP A 95 9.92 11.41 -1.18
CA ASP A 95 10.99 10.49 -1.56
C ASP A 95 10.76 9.11 -0.93
N LEU A 96 11.01 8.05 -1.69
CA LEU A 96 11.10 6.69 -1.17
C LEU A 96 12.51 6.13 -1.42
N ARG A 97 13.21 5.78 -0.35
CA ARG A 97 14.55 5.16 -0.39
C ARG A 97 14.48 3.74 0.12
N MET A 98 14.97 2.81 -0.69
CA MET A 98 14.97 1.38 -0.35
C MET A 98 16.38 0.80 -0.50
N ARG A 99 16.87 0.20 0.57
CA ARG A 99 18.15 -0.52 0.63
C ARG A 99 17.91 -1.91 1.19
N SER A 100 18.21 -2.95 0.43
CA SER A 100 17.93 -4.35 0.76
C SER A 100 16.50 -4.58 1.25
N ALA A 101 15.53 -3.86 0.69
CA ALA A 101 14.13 -3.89 1.13
C ALA A 101 13.22 -4.49 0.05
N THR A 102 12.07 -5.03 0.47
CA THR A 102 11.09 -5.62 -0.47
C THR A 102 9.73 -4.98 -0.32
N ALA A 103 9.12 -4.62 -1.46
CA ALA A 103 7.76 -4.12 -1.54
C ALA A 103 6.98 -4.76 -2.69
N VAL A 104 5.67 -4.91 -2.54
CA VAL A 104 4.82 -5.39 -3.65
C VAL A 104 4.37 -4.21 -4.48
N ILE A 105 3.94 -3.13 -3.84
CA ILE A 105 3.55 -1.87 -4.47
C ILE A 105 4.29 -0.75 -3.75
N ALA A 106 5.05 0.04 -4.51
CA ALA A 106 5.73 1.22 -4.03
C ALA A 106 5.32 2.43 -4.87
N ALA A 107 4.90 3.51 -4.21
CA ALA A 107 4.52 4.74 -4.89
C ALA A 107 5.11 5.97 -4.22
N ALA A 108 5.85 6.76 -4.99
CA ALA A 108 6.36 8.06 -4.56
C ALA A 108 6.75 8.92 -5.78
N PRO A 109 6.76 10.26 -5.69
CA PRO A 109 7.31 11.12 -6.73
C PRO A 109 8.73 10.72 -7.16
N GLU A 110 9.62 10.54 -6.19
CA GLU A 110 11.00 10.11 -6.42
C GLU A 110 11.26 8.81 -5.67
N VAL A 111 11.73 7.78 -6.38
CA VAL A 111 12.07 6.49 -5.77
C VAL A 111 13.52 6.16 -6.06
N ARG A 112 14.28 5.84 -5.01
CA ARG A 112 15.65 5.32 -5.12
C ARG A 112 15.70 3.94 -4.49
N VAL A 113 15.89 2.92 -5.32
CA VAL A 113 16.08 1.55 -4.85
C VAL A 113 17.52 1.16 -5.12
N GLU A 114 18.35 1.14 -4.09
CA GLU A 114 19.75 0.77 -4.22
C GLU A 114 19.90 -0.76 -4.37
N SER A 115 19.09 -1.50 -3.63
CA SER A 115 19.02 -2.96 -3.67
C SER A 115 17.69 -3.43 -3.11
N GLY A 116 17.10 -4.47 -3.69
CA GLY A 116 15.80 -4.96 -3.25
C GLY A 116 14.88 -5.38 -4.39
N THR A 117 13.67 -5.78 -4.03
CA THR A 117 12.65 -6.18 -5.01
C THR A 117 11.40 -5.34 -4.83
N VAL A 118 10.91 -4.76 -5.92
CA VAL A 118 9.63 -4.05 -5.98
C VAL A 118 8.76 -4.72 -7.04
N GLY A 119 7.55 -5.14 -6.67
CA GLY A 119 6.61 -5.70 -7.63
C GLY A 119 6.18 -4.65 -8.67
N VAL A 120 5.44 -3.65 -8.22
CA VAL A 120 4.92 -2.55 -9.02
C VAL A 120 5.48 -1.24 -8.47
N LEU A 121 6.15 -0.49 -9.33
CA LEU A 121 6.74 0.80 -8.97
C LEU A 121 6.00 1.94 -9.68
N LEU A 122 5.35 2.79 -8.90
CA LEU A 122 4.64 3.99 -9.35
C LEU A 122 5.44 5.23 -8.98
N ALA A 123 6.31 5.69 -9.89
CA ALA A 123 7.16 6.85 -9.64
C ALA A 123 7.25 7.80 -10.83
N ARG A 124 7.49 9.08 -10.55
CA ARG A 124 7.80 10.08 -11.59
C ARG A 124 9.27 9.99 -11.99
N SER A 125 10.15 9.81 -11.01
CA SER A 125 11.57 9.52 -11.19
C SER A 125 11.92 8.27 -10.40
N ALA A 126 12.65 7.35 -11.03
CA ALA A 126 13.11 6.12 -10.39
C ALA A 126 14.59 5.91 -10.68
N GLU A 127 15.40 5.86 -9.62
CA GLU A 127 16.80 5.45 -9.68
C GLU A 127 16.90 4.04 -9.12
N LEU A 128 17.39 3.12 -9.95
CA LEU A 128 17.48 1.69 -9.65
C LEU A 128 18.96 1.32 -9.67
N GLY A 129 19.48 0.86 -8.53
CA GLY A 129 20.82 0.31 -8.44
C GLY A 129 20.93 -1.07 -9.11
N ASP A 130 22.15 -1.55 -9.30
CA ASP A 130 22.45 -2.78 -10.04
C ASP A 130 21.79 -4.04 -9.46
N ARG A 131 21.38 -4.00 -8.18
CA ARG A 131 20.72 -5.10 -7.47
C ARG A 131 19.23 -4.83 -7.19
N ALA A 132 18.64 -3.83 -7.83
CA ALA A 132 17.22 -3.56 -7.74
C ALA A 132 16.47 -4.34 -8.83
N ARG A 133 15.43 -5.07 -8.44
CA ARG A 133 14.54 -5.77 -9.36
C ARG A 133 13.15 -5.16 -9.28
N VAL A 134 12.71 -4.53 -10.38
CA VAL A 134 11.33 -4.05 -10.56
C VAL A 134 10.62 -4.96 -11.55
N ILE A 135 9.50 -5.56 -11.16
CA ILE A 135 8.76 -6.49 -12.05
C ILE A 135 7.96 -5.70 -13.08
N LEU A 136 7.27 -4.63 -12.64
CA LEU A 136 6.45 -3.77 -13.48
C LEU A 136 6.74 -2.31 -13.17
N THR A 137 7.22 -1.58 -14.18
CA THR A 137 7.40 -0.13 -14.07
C THR A 137 6.06 0.59 -14.29
N ALA A 138 5.97 1.85 -13.86
CA ALA A 138 4.77 2.68 -14.08
C ALA A 138 4.38 2.77 -15.56
N ARG A 139 5.35 2.79 -16.48
CA ARG A 139 5.08 2.83 -17.92
C ARG A 139 4.46 1.52 -18.40
N ASP A 140 5.02 0.38 -17.99
CA ASP A 140 4.50 -0.94 -18.35
C ASP A 140 3.12 -1.17 -17.73
N ALA A 141 2.92 -0.73 -16.48
CA ALA A 141 1.63 -0.78 -15.81
C ALA A 141 0.58 0.08 -16.52
N LEU A 142 0.96 1.24 -17.06
CA LEU A 142 0.06 2.14 -17.78
C LEU A 142 -0.29 1.58 -19.17
N LEU A 143 0.68 0.96 -19.86
CA LEU A 143 0.44 0.23 -21.11
C LEU A 143 -0.48 -0.96 -20.88
N LEU A 144 -0.25 -1.74 -19.82
CA LEU A 144 -1.07 -2.89 -19.46
C LEU A 144 -2.49 -2.44 -19.07
N GLY A 145 -2.60 -1.39 -18.26
CA GLY A 145 -3.87 -0.78 -17.87
C GLY A 145 -4.63 -0.22 -19.06
N GLY A 146 -3.95 0.45 -19.99
CA GLY A 146 -4.53 0.96 -21.23
C GLY A 146 -5.00 -0.17 -22.15
N ALA A 147 -4.18 -1.21 -22.32
CA ALA A 147 -4.52 -2.38 -23.12
C ALA A 147 -5.78 -3.08 -22.55
N LEU A 148 -5.82 -3.34 -21.23
CA LEU A 148 -7.00 -3.91 -20.57
C LEU A 148 -8.21 -2.98 -20.66
N GLY A 149 -8.01 -1.67 -20.50
CA GLY A 149 -9.06 -0.65 -20.60
C GLY A 149 -9.71 -0.58 -21.97
N ILE A 150 -8.99 -0.88 -23.05
CA ILE A 150 -9.52 -0.96 -24.43
C ILE A 150 -10.09 -2.35 -24.72
N LEU A 151 -9.40 -3.39 -24.26
CA LEU A 151 -9.74 -4.78 -24.56
C LEU A 151 -11.10 -5.18 -23.99
N VAL A 152 -11.39 -4.83 -22.74
CA VAL A 152 -12.67 -5.17 -22.08
C VAL A 152 -13.90 -4.60 -22.82
N PRO A 153 -13.98 -3.29 -23.13
CA PRO A 153 -15.12 -2.77 -23.88
C PRO A 153 -15.16 -3.28 -25.33
N LEU A 154 -14.01 -3.55 -25.96
CA LEU A 154 -13.98 -4.15 -27.30
C LEU A 154 -14.55 -5.57 -27.30
N ILE A 155 -14.16 -6.40 -26.33
CA ILE A 155 -14.74 -7.74 -26.14
C ILE A 155 -16.25 -7.63 -25.88
N ALA A 156 -16.67 -6.73 -25.00
CA ALA A 156 -18.10 -6.51 -24.73
C ALA A 156 -18.87 -6.06 -25.99
N TYR A 157 -18.27 -5.21 -26.83
CA TYR A 157 -18.82 -4.78 -28.10
C TYR A 157 -18.93 -5.94 -29.11
N LEU A 158 -17.87 -6.73 -29.27
CA LEU A 158 -17.85 -7.89 -30.15
C LEU A 158 -18.85 -8.95 -29.70
N LEU A 159 -18.93 -9.23 -28.40
CA LEU A 159 -19.93 -10.13 -27.83
C LEU A 159 -21.34 -9.62 -28.11
N ARG A 160 -21.63 -8.32 -27.96
CA ARG A 160 -22.95 -7.77 -28.31
C ARG A 160 -23.26 -7.86 -29.80
N ARG A 161 -22.25 -7.79 -30.66
CA ARG A 161 -22.43 -7.79 -32.12
C ARG A 161 -22.56 -9.19 -32.70
N PHE A 162 -21.87 -10.17 -32.12
CA PHE A 162 -21.79 -11.53 -32.65
C PHE A 162 -22.48 -12.58 -31.78
N ALA A 163 -22.83 -12.29 -30.53
CA ALA A 163 -23.62 -13.23 -29.74
C ALA A 163 -25.05 -13.26 -30.29
N PRO A 164 -25.62 -14.45 -30.57
CA PRO A 164 -27.03 -14.57 -30.87
C PRO A 164 -27.85 -13.98 -29.71
N PRO A 165 -29.00 -13.35 -29.99
CA PRO A 165 -29.86 -12.83 -28.94
C PRO A 165 -30.09 -13.93 -27.91
N PRO A 166 -29.95 -13.64 -26.60
CA PRO A 166 -30.15 -14.65 -25.58
C PRO A 166 -31.52 -15.28 -25.81
N ALA A 167 -31.56 -16.61 -25.94
CA ALA A 167 -32.80 -17.36 -25.99
C ALA A 167 -33.68 -16.87 -24.84
N GLU A 168 -34.93 -16.53 -25.17
CA GLU A 168 -35.90 -15.83 -24.33
C GLU A 168 -35.58 -15.97 -22.84
N ALA A 169 -34.97 -14.92 -22.29
CA ALA A 169 -34.49 -14.94 -20.92
C ALA A 169 -35.70 -15.14 -20.00
N GLU A 170 -35.66 -16.20 -19.18
CA GLU A 170 -36.57 -16.38 -18.05
C GLU A 170 -36.79 -15.03 -17.35
N PRO A 171 -38.03 -14.71 -16.92
CA PRO A 171 -38.39 -13.42 -16.35
C PRO A 171 -37.45 -13.09 -15.19
N GLN A 172 -36.41 -12.31 -15.50
CA GLN A 172 -35.39 -11.98 -14.54
C GLN A 172 -36.03 -11.11 -13.45
N PRO A 173 -35.90 -11.48 -12.18
CA PRO A 173 -36.58 -10.78 -11.12
C PRO A 173 -36.07 -9.35 -11.00
N TRP A 174 -36.99 -8.43 -10.74
CA TRP A 174 -36.82 -6.98 -10.79
C TRP A 174 -35.63 -6.45 -9.96
N TYR A 175 -35.26 -7.16 -8.89
CA TYR A 175 -34.12 -6.80 -8.03
C TYR A 175 -32.76 -6.88 -8.76
N ARG A 176 -32.59 -7.76 -9.76
CA ARG A 176 -31.34 -7.89 -10.51
C ARG A 176 -31.12 -6.72 -11.48
N ARG A 177 -32.21 -6.18 -12.04
CA ARG A 177 -32.20 -4.98 -12.89
C ARG A 177 -31.82 -3.72 -12.09
N LEU A 178 -32.36 -3.58 -10.88
CA LEU A 178 -31.98 -2.48 -9.97
C LEU A 178 -30.51 -2.58 -9.55
N GLY A 179 -30.03 -3.78 -9.21
CA GLY A 179 -28.63 -4.00 -8.83
C GLY A 179 -27.64 -3.55 -9.91
N PHE A 180 -27.83 -3.97 -11.17
CA PHE A 180 -26.96 -3.54 -12.27
C PHE A 180 -27.07 -2.05 -12.60
N TRP A 181 -28.26 -1.48 -12.49
CA TRP A 181 -28.45 -0.05 -12.72
C TRP A 181 -27.78 0.81 -11.64
N PHE A 182 -27.89 0.41 -10.37
CA PHE A 182 -27.22 1.07 -9.24
C PHE A 182 -25.70 0.92 -9.32
N LEU A 183 -25.20 -0.29 -9.63
CA LEU A 183 -23.77 -0.57 -9.74
C LEU A 183 -23.13 0.27 -10.87
N ARG A 184 -23.82 0.39 -12.00
CA ARG A 184 -23.36 1.21 -13.13
C ARG A 184 -23.38 2.71 -12.82
N ARG A 185 -24.38 3.21 -12.07
CA ARG A 185 -24.40 4.60 -11.60
C ARG A 185 -23.29 4.89 -10.58
N LEU A 186 -23.04 3.97 -9.64
CA LEU A 186 -21.95 4.08 -8.66
C LEU A 186 -20.58 4.13 -9.34
N LEU A 187 -20.37 3.34 -10.38
CA LEU A 187 -19.11 3.33 -11.13
C LEU A 187 -18.86 4.66 -11.87
N VAL A 188 -19.91 5.21 -12.50
CA VAL A 188 -19.82 6.50 -13.21
C VAL A 188 -19.62 7.67 -12.24
N LEU A 189 -20.37 7.72 -11.13
CA LEU A 189 -20.21 8.73 -10.07
C LEU A 189 -18.86 8.61 -9.36
N GLY A 190 -18.39 7.39 -9.10
CA GLY A 190 -17.07 7.14 -8.53
C GLY A 190 -15.95 7.63 -9.44
N SER A 191 -16.03 7.35 -10.75
CA SER A 191 -15.02 7.79 -11.73
C SER A 191 -14.97 9.31 -11.94
N THR A 192 -16.13 9.99 -11.92
CA THR A 192 -16.18 11.45 -12.07
C THR A 192 -15.71 12.18 -10.82
N GLY A 193 -16.04 11.65 -9.62
CA GLY A 193 -15.48 12.15 -8.37
C GLY A 193 -13.96 12.02 -8.29
N LEU A 194 -13.41 10.88 -8.74
CA LEU A 194 -11.96 10.63 -8.76
C LEU A 194 -11.22 11.55 -9.74
N LEU A 195 -11.78 11.76 -10.94
CA LEU A 195 -11.23 12.71 -11.92
C LEU A 195 -11.30 14.15 -11.43
N GLY A 196 -12.42 14.55 -10.82
CA GLY A 196 -12.58 15.87 -10.21
C GLY A 196 -11.58 16.11 -9.07
N TRP A 197 -11.36 15.12 -8.22
CA TRP A 197 -10.39 15.19 -7.12
C TRP A 197 -8.93 15.25 -7.62
N LEU A 198 -8.59 14.49 -8.66
CA LEU A 198 -7.27 14.53 -9.31
C LEU A 198 -6.97 15.89 -9.96
N VAL A 199 -7.95 16.46 -10.67
CA VAL A 199 -7.82 17.79 -11.28
C VAL A 199 -7.72 18.86 -10.20
N TYR A 200 -8.56 18.81 -9.16
CA TYR A 200 -8.52 19.75 -8.04
C TYR A 200 -7.15 19.72 -7.32
N ARG A 201 -6.61 18.53 -7.06
CA ARG A 201 -5.29 18.34 -6.44
C ARG A 201 -4.15 18.88 -7.31
N SER A 202 -4.22 18.68 -8.62
CA SER A 202 -3.23 19.18 -9.58
C SER A 202 -3.21 20.72 -9.65
N VAL A 203 -4.40 21.34 -9.72
CA VAL A 203 -4.56 22.80 -9.80
C VAL A 203 -4.12 23.49 -8.51
N ARG A 204 -4.47 22.93 -7.34
CA ARG A 204 -4.06 23.48 -6.04
C ARG A 204 -2.53 23.54 -5.87
N GLY A 205 -1.81 22.54 -6.38
CA GLY A 205 -0.35 22.49 -6.36
C GLY A 205 0.35 23.45 -7.34
N GLN A 206 -0.35 23.94 -8.37
CA GLN A 206 0.17 24.96 -9.28
C GLN A 206 -0.07 26.38 -8.74
N ILE A 207 -1.21 26.64 -8.09
CA ILE A 207 -1.53 27.95 -7.51
C ILE A 207 -0.56 28.30 -6.37
N ALA A 208 -0.24 27.34 -5.50
CA ALA A 208 0.72 27.55 -4.41
C ALA A 208 2.13 27.93 -4.90
N ARG A 209 2.55 27.41 -6.07
CA ARG A 209 3.86 27.72 -6.67
C ARG A 209 3.88 29.05 -7.44
N ARG A 210 2.71 29.57 -7.84
CA ARG A 210 2.59 30.88 -8.49
C ARG A 210 2.57 32.02 -7.46
N PHE A 211 1.97 31.79 -6.29
CA PHE A 211 1.93 32.77 -5.21
C PHE A 211 3.27 32.95 -4.47
N SER A 212 4.13 31.92 -4.42
CA SER A 212 5.47 32.04 -3.80
C SER A 212 6.52 32.76 -4.68
N ARG A 213 6.15 33.22 -5.88
CA ARG A 213 7.03 33.96 -6.81
C ARG A 213 6.69 35.44 -6.93
N LEU A 214 5.87 36.00 -6.05
CA LEU A 214 5.69 37.44 -5.94
C LEU A 214 6.65 37.98 -4.87
N PRO A 215 7.75 38.66 -5.26
CA PRO A 215 8.55 39.40 -4.31
C PRO A 215 7.87 40.74 -4.02
N GLY A 216 7.55 40.98 -2.75
CA GLY A 216 7.12 42.30 -2.27
C GLY A 216 5.63 42.40 -1.95
N LEU A 217 5.25 41.89 -0.79
CA LEU A 217 4.37 42.53 0.20
C LEU A 217 4.85 42.10 1.59
#